data_AF-A0AAD6KB99-F1
#
_entry.id   AF-A0AAD6KB99-F1
#
_cell.length_a   1.000
_cell.length_b   1.000
_cell.length_c   1.000
_cell.angle_alpha   90.00
_cell.angle_beta   90.00
_cell.angle_gamma   90.00
#
_symmetry.space_group_name_H-M   'P 1'
#
loop_
_entity.id
_entity.type
_entity.pdbx_description
1 polymer ?
#
loop_
_entity_poly.entity_id
_entity_poly.type
_entity_poly.pdbx_seq_one_letter_code
_entity_poly.pdbx_strand_id
1 'polypeptide(L)'
;MDNREDLKSMLPFLPLLPCSSKLFWPSQVVKSLETLSKGPLYSEVDSGELLFNAISHIRDSLAVPSLQPLAPFTHAGHALFFDELISRAEAAKWFGEVVPALAKLLLRLPSLLESHYQNADNLFNGVKTGLRLLGSQEAGIVFLGKELVAALLTCALFCLFPASDRGSKRLPTINFDHLFENLCESYSKKQENKIKCIMHYFERICSSMPEGFVSFEKKVLPLEQLPLCVSYPEADFWSKSVVSLCPFEVRSIVPAS
;
A
#
# COMPACT_ATOMS: atom_id res chain seq x y z
N MET A 1 14.88 -15.94 8.87
CA MET A 1 14.69 -14.94 7.79
C MET A 1 15.94 -14.11 7.49
N ASP A 2 16.94 -14.05 8.39
CA ASP A 2 18.07 -13.10 8.31
C ASP A 2 18.98 -13.20 7.07
N ASN A 3 18.91 -14.28 6.29
CA ASN A 3 19.71 -14.47 5.08
C ASN A 3 18.98 -14.15 3.77
N ARG A 4 17.71 -13.73 3.83
CA ARG A 4 16.89 -13.44 2.66
C ARG A 4 17.22 -12.06 2.05
N GLU A 5 17.82 -12.06 0.85
CA GLU A 5 18.15 -10.83 0.11
C GLU A 5 16.91 -9.99 -0.26
N ASP A 6 15.81 -10.65 -0.60
CA ASP A 6 14.55 -10.01 -0.93
C ASP A 6 13.95 -9.28 0.27
N LEU A 7 13.89 -9.92 1.44
CA LEU A 7 13.49 -9.24 2.69
C LEU A 7 14.44 -8.08 3.00
N LYS A 8 15.76 -8.29 2.93
CA LYS A 8 16.77 -7.23 3.16
C LYS A 8 16.54 -6.00 2.27
N SER A 9 16.12 -6.19 1.02
CA SER A 9 15.81 -5.08 0.11
C SER A 9 14.64 -4.22 0.59
N MET A 10 13.68 -4.82 1.30
CA MET A 10 12.44 -4.19 1.75
C MET A 10 12.47 -3.67 3.18
N LEU A 11 13.32 -4.24 4.05
CA LEU A 11 13.40 -3.86 5.47
C LEU A 11 13.47 -2.34 5.71
N PRO A 12 14.27 -1.54 4.98
CA PRO A 12 14.32 -0.08 5.19
C PRO A 12 13.00 0.66 4.90
N PHE A 13 12.07 0.00 4.19
CA PHE A 13 10.80 0.54 3.74
C PHE A 13 9.61 -0.07 4.46
N LEU A 14 9.82 -0.95 5.44
CA LEU A 14 8.76 -1.54 6.25
C LEU A 14 8.71 -0.87 7.63
N PRO A 15 7.52 -0.72 8.23
CA PRO A 15 7.36 -0.07 9.52
C PRO A 15 7.61 -1.03 10.71
N LEU A 16 8.47 -2.04 10.52
CA LEU A 16 8.71 -3.11 11.48
C LEU A 16 10.17 -3.16 11.87
N LEU A 17 10.44 -3.53 13.12
CA LEU A 17 11.78 -3.75 13.62
C LEU A 17 12.18 -5.22 13.36
N PRO A 18 13.39 -5.48 12.85
CA PRO A 18 13.94 -6.83 12.79
C PRO A 18 14.53 -7.22 14.15
N CYS A 19 14.19 -8.40 14.67
CA CYS A 19 14.85 -9.02 15.83
C CYS A 19 14.97 -10.53 15.61
N SER A 20 16.20 -11.04 15.61
CA SER A 20 16.50 -12.48 15.58
C SER A 20 15.64 -13.27 14.58
N SER A 21 15.71 -12.91 13.30
CA SER A 21 14.93 -13.55 12.23
C SER A 21 13.41 -13.37 12.28
N LYS A 22 12.88 -12.45 13.10
CA LYS A 22 11.47 -12.08 13.18
C LYS A 22 11.24 -10.60 12.93
N LEU A 23 10.03 -10.27 12.53
CA LEU A 23 9.57 -8.88 12.41
C LEU A 23 8.62 -8.58 13.56
N PHE A 24 8.68 -7.38 14.13
CA PHE A 24 7.77 -7.00 15.20
C PHE A 24 7.49 -5.50 15.19
N TRP A 25 6.32 -5.15 15.72
CA TRP A 25 5.99 -3.78 16.07
C TRP A 25 6.64 -3.39 17.40
N PRO A 26 7.13 -2.15 17.58
CA PRO A 26 7.50 -1.65 18.90
C PRO A 26 6.36 -1.80 19.91
N SER A 27 6.68 -2.05 21.19
CA SER A 27 5.66 -2.35 22.22
C SER A 27 4.62 -1.23 22.39
N GLN A 28 5.01 0.03 22.24
CA GLN A 28 4.09 1.18 22.28
C GLN A 28 3.15 1.23 21.08
N VAL A 29 3.64 0.82 19.91
CA VAL A 29 2.81 0.67 18.70
C VAL A 29 1.80 -0.47 18.90
N VAL A 30 2.23 -1.61 19.45
CA VAL A 30 1.32 -2.72 19.79
C VAL A 30 0.22 -2.25 20.73
N LYS A 31 0.57 -1.56 21.83
CA LYS A 31 -0.42 -0.99 22.78
C LYS A 31 -1.42 -0.05 22.11
N SER A 32 -0.94 0.84 21.25
CA SER A 32 -1.78 1.82 20.54
C SER A 32 -2.75 1.10 19.60
N LEU A 33 -2.26 0.13 18.82
CA LEU A 33 -3.08 -0.68 17.92
C LEU A 33 -4.07 -1.58 18.67
N GLU A 34 -3.67 -2.18 19.79
CA GLU A 34 -4.57 -2.96 20.65
C GLU A 34 -5.69 -2.08 21.23
N THR A 35 -5.38 -0.85 21.60
CA THR A 35 -6.38 0.11 22.11
C THR A 35 -7.37 0.49 21.00
N LEU A 36 -6.87 0.87 19.81
CA LEU A 36 -7.72 1.12 18.64
C LEU A 36 -8.59 -0.08 18.26
N SER A 37 -8.04 -1.30 18.37
CA SER A 37 -8.73 -2.54 18.01
C SER A 37 -9.97 -2.85 18.87
N LYS A 38 -10.09 -2.21 20.03
CA LYS A 38 -11.22 -2.35 20.96
C LYS A 38 -12.36 -1.37 20.68
N GLY A 39 -12.17 -0.43 19.75
CA GLY A 39 -13.20 0.53 19.35
C GLY A 39 -13.10 1.89 20.04
N PRO A 40 -14.00 2.83 19.67
CA PRO A 40 -13.95 4.22 20.13
C PRO A 40 -14.19 4.37 21.63
N LEU A 41 -14.93 3.45 22.28
CA LEU A 41 -15.15 3.48 23.74
C LEU A 41 -13.87 3.29 24.57
N TYR A 42 -12.83 2.66 23.99
CA TYR A 42 -11.55 2.41 24.66
C TYR A 42 -10.43 3.30 24.14
N SER A 43 -10.46 3.62 22.84
CA SER A 43 -9.43 4.44 22.20
C SER A 43 -9.74 5.93 22.16
N GLU A 44 -11.00 6.31 22.41
CA GLU A 44 -11.52 7.66 22.26
C GLU A 44 -11.42 8.19 20.82
N VAL A 45 -11.09 7.35 19.84
CA VAL A 45 -10.97 7.75 18.43
C VAL A 45 -12.31 7.58 17.71
N ASP A 46 -13.06 8.66 17.59
CA ASP A 46 -14.38 8.71 16.95
C ASP A 46 -14.56 9.83 15.90
N SER A 47 -13.47 10.51 15.54
CA SER A 47 -13.42 11.61 14.57
C SER A 47 -12.14 11.59 13.73
N GLY A 48 -12.15 12.33 12.62
CA GLY A 48 -11.00 12.49 11.73
C GLY A 48 -9.80 13.12 12.42
N GLU A 49 -10.02 14.15 13.25
CA GLU A 49 -8.99 14.78 14.08
C GLU A 49 -8.35 13.77 15.05
N LEU A 50 -9.16 13.02 15.80
CA LEU A 50 -8.65 12.05 16.78
C LEU A 50 -7.95 10.87 16.10
N LEU A 51 -8.40 10.46 14.92
CA LEU A 51 -7.71 9.44 14.12
C LEU A 51 -6.34 9.93 13.66
N PHE A 52 -6.23 11.18 13.18
CA PHE A 52 -4.94 11.75 12.82
C PHE A 52 -3.98 11.82 14.02
N ASN A 53 -4.48 12.21 15.19
CA ASN A 53 -3.70 12.27 16.42
C ASN A 53 -3.20 10.86 16.83
N ALA A 54 -4.06 9.84 16.74
CA ALA A 54 -3.67 8.46 17.01
C ALA A 54 -2.63 7.94 16.01
N ILE A 55 -2.78 8.24 14.71
CA ILE A 55 -1.79 7.92 13.68
C ILE A 55 -0.44 8.59 14.00
N SER A 56 -0.46 9.88 14.37
CA SER A 56 0.75 10.63 14.71
C SER A 56 1.45 10.01 15.92
N HIS A 57 0.71 9.68 16.98
CA HIS A 57 1.25 9.00 18.16
C HIS A 57 1.87 7.63 17.84
N ILE A 58 1.23 6.83 16.97
CA ILE A 58 1.78 5.55 16.49
C ILE A 58 3.09 5.78 15.74
N ARG A 59 3.12 6.78 14.85
CA ARG A 59 4.31 7.12 14.07
C ARG A 59 5.48 7.55 14.96
N ASP A 60 5.23 8.39 15.96
CA ASP A 60 6.25 8.81 16.92
C ASP A 60 6.78 7.60 17.72
N SER A 61 5.89 6.66 18.05
CA SER A 61 6.22 5.42 18.76
C SER A 61 7.02 4.41 17.92
N LEU A 62 7.11 4.56 16.60
CA LEU A 62 7.92 3.68 15.76
C LEU A 62 9.42 3.86 16.00
N ALA A 63 9.85 5.03 16.49
CA ALA A 63 11.25 5.38 16.72
C ALA A 63 12.16 5.09 15.50
N VAL A 64 11.59 5.09 14.30
CA VAL A 64 12.30 4.87 13.04
C VAL A 64 12.85 6.22 12.58
N PRO A 65 14.19 6.42 12.49
CA PRO A 65 14.80 7.70 12.11
C PRO A 65 14.38 8.21 10.72
N SER A 66 13.81 7.34 9.88
CA SER A 66 13.45 7.61 8.49
C SER A 66 11.96 7.93 8.25
N LEU A 67 11.21 8.26 9.32
CA LEU A 67 9.86 8.82 9.18
C LEU A 67 9.94 10.31 8.85
N GLN A 68 9.61 10.67 7.61
CA GLN A 68 9.44 12.07 7.23
C GLN A 68 8.16 12.65 7.85
N PRO A 69 8.11 13.98 8.11
CA PRO A 69 6.87 14.65 8.50
C PRO A 69 5.75 14.34 7.51
N LEU A 70 4.52 14.23 8.02
CA LEU A 70 3.33 14.14 7.17
C LEU A 70 3.17 15.43 6.37
N ALA A 71 2.58 15.33 5.18
CA ALA A 71 2.28 16.49 4.35
C ALA A 71 1.51 17.59 5.14
N PRO A 72 1.79 18.88 4.90
CA PRO A 72 1.03 19.99 5.47
C PRO A 72 -0.49 19.76 5.32
N PHE A 73 -1.29 20.24 6.27
CA PHE A 73 -2.76 20.12 6.22
C PHE A 73 -3.34 18.70 6.18
N THR A 74 -2.54 17.62 6.28
CA THR A 74 -3.05 16.25 6.38
C THR A 74 -4.07 16.12 7.51
N HIS A 75 -3.79 16.72 8.67
CA HIS A 75 -4.72 16.83 9.81
C HIS A 75 -6.07 17.41 9.39
N ALA A 76 -6.05 18.59 8.77
CA ALA A 76 -7.26 19.28 8.33
C ALA A 76 -8.03 18.47 7.28
N GLY A 77 -7.33 17.77 6.39
CA GLY A 77 -7.94 16.86 5.42
C GLY A 77 -8.65 15.66 6.04
N HIS A 78 -8.12 15.09 7.13
CA HIS A 78 -8.79 14.03 7.89
C HIS A 78 -10.06 14.56 8.55
N ALA A 79 -9.97 15.67 9.26
CA ALA A 79 -11.11 16.29 9.92
C ALA A 79 -12.21 16.64 8.91
N LEU A 80 -11.85 17.35 7.83
CA LEU A 80 -12.79 17.70 6.75
C LEU A 80 -13.50 16.47 6.18
N PHE A 81 -12.77 15.40 5.89
CA PHE A 81 -13.38 14.21 5.29
C PHE A 81 -14.34 13.50 6.24
N PHE A 82 -13.87 13.14 7.44
CA PHE A 82 -14.61 12.28 8.37
C PHE A 82 -15.66 13.03 9.19
N ASP A 83 -15.40 14.31 9.49
CA ASP A 83 -16.22 15.08 10.42
C ASP A 83 -17.24 15.97 9.69
N GLU A 84 -16.98 16.34 8.42
CA GLU A 84 -17.85 17.24 7.63
C GLU A 84 -18.43 16.62 6.35
N LEU A 85 -17.66 15.86 5.57
CA LEU A 85 -18.07 15.45 4.21
C LEU A 85 -18.83 14.12 4.11
N ILE A 86 -18.67 13.21 5.07
CA ILE A 86 -19.45 11.98 5.16
C ILE A 86 -20.56 12.12 6.20
N SER A 87 -21.62 11.33 6.07
CA SER A 87 -22.71 11.39 7.04
C SER A 87 -22.25 10.88 8.42
N ARG A 88 -22.88 11.38 9.48
CA ARG A 88 -22.61 10.92 10.85
C ARG A 88 -22.76 9.40 11.02
N ALA A 89 -23.69 8.79 10.29
CA ALA A 89 -23.88 7.33 10.31
C ALA A 89 -22.71 6.58 9.65
N GLU A 90 -22.21 7.08 8.51
CA GLU A 90 -21.02 6.52 7.84
C GLU A 90 -19.77 6.70 8.71
N ALA A 91 -19.58 7.88 9.31
CA ALA A 91 -18.47 8.13 10.24
C ALA A 91 -18.53 7.20 11.46
N ALA A 92 -19.70 7.09 12.11
CA ALA A 92 -19.88 6.20 13.26
C ALA A 92 -19.58 4.73 12.92
N LYS A 93 -20.00 4.25 11.74
CA LYS A 93 -19.63 2.91 11.24
C LYS A 93 -18.13 2.80 11.01
N TRP A 94 -17.51 3.80 10.37
CA TRP A 94 -16.08 3.80 10.09
C TRP A 94 -15.25 3.67 11.38
N PHE A 95 -15.52 4.50 12.38
CA PHE A 95 -14.77 4.47 13.65
C PHE A 95 -15.19 3.31 14.56
N GLY A 96 -16.44 2.88 14.53
CA GLY A 96 -16.95 1.78 15.34
C GLY A 96 -16.54 0.39 14.85
N GLU A 97 -16.39 0.20 13.54
CA GLU A 97 -16.20 -1.12 12.92
C GLU A 97 -14.90 -1.21 12.10
N VAL A 98 -14.65 -0.23 11.23
CA VAL A 98 -13.58 -0.31 10.23
C VAL A 98 -12.22 -0.04 10.86
N VAL A 99 -12.03 1.11 11.52
CA VAL A 99 -10.75 1.47 12.18
C VAL A 99 -10.28 0.36 13.15
N PRO A 100 -11.16 -0.20 14.02
CA PRO A 100 -10.76 -1.29 14.90
C PRO A 100 -10.35 -2.56 14.15
N ALA A 101 -11.05 -2.92 13.07
CA ALA A 101 -10.71 -4.06 12.24
C ALA A 101 -9.37 -3.87 11.51
N LEU A 102 -9.10 -2.65 11.02
CA LEU A 102 -7.83 -2.27 10.42
C LEU A 102 -6.68 -2.35 11.44
N ALA A 103 -6.88 -1.91 12.68
CA ALA A 103 -5.90 -2.05 13.74
C ALA A 103 -5.57 -3.53 14.05
N LYS A 104 -6.59 -4.41 14.08
CA LYS A 104 -6.38 -5.87 14.21
C LYS A 104 -5.58 -6.44 13.06
N LEU A 105 -5.83 -5.97 11.83
CA LEU A 105 -5.08 -6.40 10.66
C LEU A 105 -3.61 -5.96 10.74
N LEU A 106 -3.34 -4.73 11.19
CA LEU A 106 -1.98 -4.26 11.43
C LEU A 106 -1.25 -5.09 12.48
N LEU A 107 -1.91 -5.48 13.59
CA LEU A 107 -1.32 -6.38 14.58
C LEU A 107 -0.89 -7.74 13.99
N ARG A 108 -1.53 -8.19 12.91
CA ARG A 108 -1.19 -9.43 12.19
C ARG A 108 -0.11 -9.24 11.12
N LEU A 109 0.25 -8.01 10.75
CA LEU A 109 1.23 -7.75 9.68
C LEU A 109 2.55 -8.52 9.86
N PRO A 110 3.16 -8.60 11.07
CA PRO A 110 4.44 -9.30 11.21
C PRO A 110 4.32 -10.80 10.88
N SER A 111 3.28 -11.48 11.37
CA SER A 111 3.06 -12.90 11.09
C SER A 111 2.64 -13.16 9.65
N LEU A 112 1.93 -12.22 9.01
CA LEU A 112 1.60 -12.26 7.58
C LEU A 112 2.86 -12.17 6.72
N LEU A 113 3.79 -11.27 7.04
CA LEU A 113 5.07 -11.15 6.35
C LEU A 113 5.95 -12.38 6.57
N GLU A 114 6.02 -12.88 7.80
CA GLU A 114 6.74 -14.12 8.13
C GLU A 114 6.23 -15.31 7.30
N SER A 115 4.92 -15.50 7.28
CA SER A 115 4.27 -16.57 6.50
C SER A 115 4.51 -16.38 5.00
N HIS A 116 4.48 -15.13 4.52
CA HIS A 116 4.77 -14.82 3.11
C HIS A 116 6.19 -15.25 2.72
N TYR A 117 7.20 -14.83 3.46
CA TYR A 117 8.59 -15.19 3.16
C TYR A 117 8.92 -16.66 3.45
N GLN A 118 8.13 -17.37 4.25
CA GLN A 118 8.28 -18.84 4.38
C GLN A 118 7.77 -19.58 3.14
N ASN A 119 6.75 -19.04 2.47
CA ASN A 119 6.07 -19.72 1.36
C ASN A 119 6.50 -19.23 -0.04
N ALA A 120 7.14 -18.05 -0.14
CA ALA A 120 7.47 -17.42 -1.41
C ALA A 120 8.41 -18.24 -2.32
N ASP A 121 9.24 -19.11 -1.75
CA ASP A 121 10.18 -19.92 -2.55
C ASP A 121 9.55 -21.23 -3.06
N ASN A 122 8.38 -21.60 -2.53
CA ASN A 122 7.68 -22.84 -2.88
C ASN A 122 6.73 -22.67 -4.08
N LEU A 123 6.48 -21.43 -4.52
CA LEU A 123 5.46 -21.16 -5.54
C LEU A 123 5.95 -21.54 -6.94
N PHE A 124 7.22 -21.28 -7.25
CA PHE A 124 7.85 -21.63 -8.52
C PHE A 124 9.33 -21.96 -8.29
N ASN A 125 9.72 -23.21 -8.59
CA ASN A 125 11.08 -23.68 -8.39
C ASN A 125 12.12 -22.75 -9.04
N GLY A 126 12.98 -22.15 -8.21
CA GLY A 126 14.07 -21.29 -8.64
C GLY A 126 13.70 -19.84 -8.96
N VAL A 127 12.43 -19.45 -8.88
CA VAL A 127 11.99 -18.06 -9.12
C VAL A 127 11.74 -17.36 -7.78
N LYS A 128 12.51 -16.28 -7.52
CA LYS A 128 12.24 -15.42 -6.35
C LYS A 128 10.89 -14.70 -6.57
N THR A 129 9.89 -15.02 -5.74
CA THR A 129 8.55 -14.38 -5.79
C THR A 129 8.18 -13.57 -4.55
N GLY A 130 9.07 -13.54 -3.56
CA GLY A 130 8.90 -12.79 -2.32
C GLY A 130 8.79 -11.29 -2.54
N LEU A 131 8.26 -10.60 -1.52
CA LEU A 131 8.10 -9.15 -1.54
C LEU A 131 9.50 -8.53 -1.55
N ARG A 132 9.82 -7.80 -2.60
CA ARG A 132 11.13 -7.18 -2.83
C ARG A 132 11.00 -5.92 -3.65
N LEU A 133 12.04 -5.10 -3.62
CA LEU A 133 12.19 -4.04 -4.60
C LEU A 133 12.55 -4.63 -5.96
N LEU A 134 11.90 -4.15 -7.02
CA LEU A 134 12.27 -4.42 -8.41
C LEU A 134 12.93 -3.16 -8.98
N GLY A 135 14.26 -3.10 -8.86
CA GLY A 135 15.10 -1.96 -9.23
C GLY A 135 15.01 -1.58 -10.71
N SER A 136 15.58 -0.45 -11.10
CA SER A 136 15.66 -0.06 -12.52
C SER A 136 16.36 -1.16 -13.32
N GLN A 137 15.82 -1.52 -14.49
CA GLN A 137 16.33 -2.61 -15.33
C GLN A 137 16.34 -4.02 -14.67
N GLU A 138 15.70 -4.19 -13.52
CA GLU A 138 15.51 -5.49 -12.89
C GLU A 138 14.13 -6.06 -13.26
N ALA A 139 14.10 -7.11 -14.08
CA ALA A 139 12.89 -7.86 -14.34
C ALA A 139 12.55 -8.77 -13.14
N GLY A 140 11.27 -8.98 -12.89
CA GLY A 140 10.86 -9.89 -11.82
C GLY A 140 9.37 -9.89 -11.57
N ILE A 141 8.93 -10.91 -10.83
CA ILE A 141 7.56 -11.08 -10.40
C ILE A 141 7.49 -11.21 -8.87
N VAL A 142 6.46 -10.59 -8.28
CA VAL A 142 6.13 -10.68 -6.86
C VAL A 142 4.71 -11.21 -6.74
N PHE A 143 4.49 -12.21 -5.90
CA PHE A 143 3.16 -12.72 -5.57
C PHE A 143 2.82 -12.36 -4.14
N LEU A 144 1.67 -11.77 -3.89
CA LEU A 144 1.23 -11.38 -2.55
C LEU A 144 -0.15 -11.98 -2.27
N GLY A 145 -0.33 -12.56 -1.09
CA GLY A 145 -1.66 -12.90 -0.60
C GLY A 145 -2.49 -11.63 -0.43
N LYS A 146 -3.77 -11.66 -0.80
CA LYS A 146 -4.64 -10.47 -0.74
C LYS A 146 -4.77 -9.89 0.68
N GLU A 147 -4.72 -10.73 1.70
CA GLU A 147 -4.68 -10.28 3.10
C GLU A 147 -3.40 -9.51 3.44
N LEU A 148 -2.24 -9.92 2.91
CA LEU A 148 -1.00 -9.16 3.06
C LEU A 148 -1.06 -7.83 2.30
N VAL A 149 -1.63 -7.81 1.10
CA VAL A 149 -1.88 -6.56 0.35
C VAL A 149 -2.76 -5.61 1.16
N ALA A 150 -3.84 -6.13 1.76
CA ALA A 150 -4.71 -5.38 2.64
C ALA A 150 -3.94 -4.78 3.83
N ALA A 151 -3.12 -5.58 4.53
CA ALA A 151 -2.32 -5.09 5.66
C ALA A 151 -1.31 -4.01 5.25
N LEU A 152 -0.64 -4.17 4.10
CA LEU A 152 0.28 -3.16 3.55
C LEU A 152 -0.45 -1.87 3.16
N LEU A 153 -1.63 -1.96 2.55
CA LEU A 153 -2.46 -0.78 2.25
C LEU A 153 -2.98 -0.10 3.52
N THR A 154 -3.27 -0.86 4.58
CA THR A 154 -3.60 -0.28 5.88
C THR A 154 -2.41 0.48 6.47
N CYS A 155 -1.18 -0.01 6.31
CA CYS A 155 0.01 0.78 6.68
C CYS A 155 0.10 2.08 5.90
N ALA A 156 -0.23 2.08 4.60
CA ALA A 156 -0.27 3.30 3.78
C ALA A 156 -1.33 4.30 4.26
N LEU A 157 -2.53 3.81 4.59
CA LEU A 157 -3.63 4.63 5.14
C LEU A 157 -3.23 5.28 6.48
N PHE A 158 -2.63 4.50 7.38
CA PHE A 158 -2.11 4.98 8.67
C PHE A 158 -0.76 5.71 8.51
N CYS A 159 -0.32 5.93 7.27
CA CYS A 159 0.93 6.60 6.93
C CYS A 159 2.15 6.02 7.67
N LEU A 160 2.24 4.70 7.88
CA LEU A 160 3.28 4.09 8.72
C LEU A 160 4.59 3.85 7.97
N PHE A 161 4.60 3.85 6.63
CA PHE A 161 5.80 3.51 5.88
C PHE A 161 6.90 4.58 6.03
N PRO A 162 8.15 4.17 6.26
CA PRO A 162 9.31 5.06 6.15
C PRO A 162 9.45 5.65 4.74
N ALA A 163 9.92 6.90 4.67
CA ALA A 163 9.98 7.68 3.44
C ALA A 163 11.37 8.24 3.07
N SER A 164 12.32 8.36 4.01
CA SER A 164 13.56 9.12 3.79
C SER A 164 14.42 8.64 2.62
N ASP A 165 14.49 7.33 2.35
CA ASP A 165 15.33 6.78 1.27
C ASP A 165 14.57 6.49 -0.04
N ARG A 166 13.29 6.85 -0.13
CA ARG A 166 12.48 6.58 -1.33
C ARG A 166 12.91 7.47 -2.49
N GLY A 167 13.21 8.74 -2.23
CA GLY A 167 13.62 9.71 -3.26
C GLY A 167 14.93 9.31 -3.95
N SER A 168 15.95 8.89 -3.19
CA SER A 168 17.24 8.45 -3.74
C SER A 168 17.10 7.21 -4.64
N LYS A 169 16.17 6.31 -4.29
CA LYS A 169 15.84 5.12 -5.10
C LYS A 169 14.76 5.35 -6.15
N ARG A 170 14.27 6.59 -6.32
CA ARG A 170 13.16 6.97 -7.23
C ARG A 170 11.91 6.10 -7.04
N LEU A 171 11.63 5.72 -5.80
CA LEU A 171 10.43 4.96 -5.43
C LEU A 171 9.25 5.92 -5.26
N PRO A 172 8.04 5.54 -5.68
CA PRO A 172 6.86 6.36 -5.44
C PRO A 172 6.55 6.51 -3.95
N THR A 173 5.89 7.60 -3.61
CA THR A 173 5.24 7.77 -2.31
C THR A 173 4.15 6.72 -2.15
N ILE A 174 3.97 6.24 -0.92
CA ILE A 174 3.03 5.15 -0.62
C ILE A 174 2.02 5.53 0.46
N ASN A 175 2.39 6.41 1.39
CA ASN A 175 1.49 6.88 2.45
C ASN A 175 0.39 7.77 1.85
N PHE A 176 -0.75 7.83 2.54
CA PHE A 176 -1.94 8.55 2.08
C PHE A 176 -2.05 9.97 2.67
N ASP A 177 -0.97 10.53 3.19
CA ASP A 177 -0.94 11.89 3.73
C ASP A 177 -1.33 12.93 2.68
N HIS A 178 -0.70 12.87 1.50
CA HIS A 178 -1.10 13.71 0.37
C HIS A 178 -2.53 13.43 -0.14
N LEU A 179 -3.12 12.26 0.12
CA LEU A 179 -4.51 12.00 -0.25
C LEU A 179 -5.46 12.92 0.52
N PHE A 180 -5.20 13.15 1.82
CA PHE A 180 -6.01 14.01 2.67
C PHE A 180 -5.61 15.48 2.57
N GLU A 181 -4.32 15.81 2.46
CA GLU A 181 -3.88 17.20 2.20
C GLU A 181 -4.57 17.79 0.96
N ASN A 182 -4.55 17.06 -0.16
CA ASN A 182 -5.13 17.52 -1.42
C ASN A 182 -6.64 17.79 -1.32
N LEU A 183 -7.34 17.15 -0.38
CA LEU A 183 -8.76 17.44 -0.14
C LEU A 183 -8.95 18.81 0.52
N CYS A 184 -8.04 19.20 1.40
CA CYS A 184 -8.10 20.46 2.14
C CYS A 184 -7.60 21.64 1.31
N GLU A 185 -6.46 21.52 0.63
CA GLU A 185 -5.85 22.64 -0.10
C GLU A 185 -6.64 23.06 -1.35
N SER A 186 -7.23 22.08 -2.05
CA SER A 186 -7.93 22.32 -3.30
C SER A 186 -9.15 21.41 -3.43
N TYR A 187 -10.12 21.63 -2.52
CA TYR A 187 -11.35 20.82 -2.48
C TYR A 187 -11.91 20.59 -3.89
N SER A 188 -12.06 19.32 -4.23
CA SER A 188 -12.70 18.91 -5.47
C SER A 188 -13.52 17.65 -5.25
N LYS A 189 -14.69 17.60 -5.90
CA LYS A 189 -15.55 16.41 -5.81
C LYS A 189 -14.86 15.14 -6.33
N LYS A 190 -13.91 15.30 -7.25
CA LYS A 190 -13.06 14.20 -7.75
C LYS A 190 -12.21 13.61 -6.63
N GLN A 191 -11.56 14.44 -5.83
CA GLN A 191 -10.74 14.00 -4.72
C GLN A 191 -11.60 13.37 -3.61
N GLU A 192 -12.74 13.98 -3.26
CA GLU A 192 -13.68 13.39 -2.31
C GLU A 192 -14.14 11.99 -2.75
N ASN A 193 -14.54 11.82 -4.01
CA ASN A 193 -14.96 10.54 -4.55
C ASN A 193 -13.83 9.51 -4.60
N LYS A 194 -12.59 9.95 -4.83
CA LYS A 194 -11.40 9.08 -4.73
C LYS A 194 -11.22 8.55 -3.31
N ILE A 195 -11.34 9.41 -2.29
CA ILE A 195 -11.25 9.00 -0.89
C ILE A 195 -12.40 8.04 -0.56
N LYS A 196 -13.64 8.36 -0.93
CA LYS A 196 -14.80 7.47 -0.73
C LYS A 196 -14.60 6.08 -1.34
N CYS A 197 -14.05 6.00 -2.56
CA CYS A 197 -13.73 4.73 -3.20
C CYS A 197 -12.70 3.91 -2.40
N ILE A 198 -11.64 4.57 -1.91
CA ILE A 198 -10.60 3.94 -1.09
C ILE A 198 -11.16 3.49 0.27
N MET A 199 -11.99 4.32 0.93
CA MET A 199 -12.64 3.95 2.20
C MET A 199 -13.57 2.75 2.02
N HIS A 200 -14.34 2.74 0.93
CA HIS A 200 -15.19 1.60 0.59
C HIS A 200 -14.37 0.31 0.36
N TYR A 201 -13.16 0.38 -0.21
CA TYR A 201 -12.27 -0.79 -0.27
C TYR A 201 -11.94 -1.32 1.14
N PHE A 202 -11.58 -0.45 2.09
CA PHE A 202 -11.28 -0.84 3.46
C PHE A 202 -12.50 -1.43 4.18
N GLU A 203 -13.69 -0.84 4.01
CA GLU A 203 -14.95 -1.42 4.51
C GLU A 203 -15.18 -2.85 3.99
N ARG A 204 -14.94 -3.07 2.70
CA ARG A 204 -15.14 -4.37 2.05
C ARG A 204 -14.20 -5.43 2.61
N ILE A 205 -12.90 -5.15 2.74
CA ILE A 205 -11.93 -6.12 3.27
C ILE A 205 -12.13 -6.40 4.77
N CYS A 206 -12.65 -5.43 5.53
CA CYS A 206 -13.00 -5.65 6.95
C CYS A 206 -14.27 -6.49 7.10
N SER A 207 -15.23 -6.36 6.18
CA SER A 207 -16.46 -7.16 6.19
C SER A 207 -16.25 -8.58 5.65
N SER A 208 -15.44 -8.72 4.59
CA SER A 208 -15.15 -9.99 3.94
C SER A 208 -13.75 -9.92 3.31
N MET A 209 -12.77 -10.49 4.01
CA MET A 209 -11.38 -10.51 3.55
C MET A 209 -11.28 -11.36 2.28
N PRO A 210 -10.81 -10.81 1.15
CA PRO A 210 -10.71 -11.57 -0.08
C PRO A 210 -9.57 -12.60 -0.01
N GLU A 211 -9.83 -13.79 -0.55
CA GLU A 211 -8.84 -14.88 -0.61
C GLU A 211 -8.06 -14.89 -1.94
N GLY A 212 -6.91 -15.57 -1.92
CA GLY A 212 -6.05 -15.77 -3.09
C GLY A 212 -4.89 -14.78 -3.18
N PHE A 213 -4.27 -14.72 -4.36
CA PHE A 213 -3.02 -13.99 -4.60
C PHE A 213 -3.19 -12.92 -5.68
N VAL A 214 -2.32 -11.91 -5.63
CA VAL A 214 -2.11 -10.91 -6.68
C VAL A 214 -0.65 -10.97 -7.10
N SER A 215 -0.38 -10.96 -8.40
CA SER A 215 0.98 -10.87 -8.93
C SER A 215 1.27 -9.49 -9.49
N PHE A 216 2.49 -9.02 -9.26
CA PHE A 216 3.05 -7.79 -9.82
C PHE A 216 4.30 -8.17 -10.60
N GLU A 217 4.29 -7.93 -11.91
CA GLU A 217 5.40 -8.29 -12.80
C GLU A 217 6.01 -7.03 -13.43
N LYS A 218 7.33 -6.88 -13.30
CA LYS A 218 8.13 -5.90 -14.04
C LYS A 218 8.84 -6.62 -15.16
N LYS A 219 8.50 -6.28 -16.41
CA LYS A 219 9.19 -6.77 -17.61
C LYS A 219 10.22 -5.76 -18.07
N VAL A 220 11.40 -6.24 -18.42
CA VAL A 220 12.48 -5.44 -19.00
C VAL A 220 12.83 -6.07 -20.33
N LEU A 221 12.75 -5.27 -21.40
CA LEU A 221 13.13 -5.73 -22.74
C LEU A 221 14.65 -5.52 -22.90
N PRO A 222 15.44 -6.58 -23.13
CA PRO A 222 16.86 -6.44 -23.36
C PRO A 222 17.12 -5.68 -24.66
N LEU A 223 18.16 -4.85 -24.68
CA LEU A 223 18.59 -4.16 -25.92
C LEU A 223 19.22 -5.14 -26.90
N GLU A 224 19.98 -6.10 -26.37
CA GLU A 224 20.61 -7.14 -27.19
C GLU A 224 19.61 -8.25 -27.53
N GLN A 225 19.72 -8.77 -28.76
CA GLN A 225 18.93 -9.91 -29.21
C GLN A 225 19.34 -11.15 -28.42
N LEU A 226 18.45 -11.62 -27.56
CA LEU A 226 18.62 -12.87 -26.82
C LEU A 226 17.71 -13.95 -27.43
N PRO A 227 18.22 -15.17 -27.71
CA PRO A 227 17.47 -16.19 -28.46
C PRO A 227 16.13 -16.63 -27.88
N LEU A 228 15.89 -16.37 -26.59
CA LEU A 228 14.72 -16.81 -25.84
C LEU A 228 13.88 -15.66 -25.28
N CYS A 229 14.17 -14.41 -25.64
CA CYS A 229 13.49 -13.23 -25.11
C CYS A 229 13.16 -12.23 -26.21
N VAL A 230 12.05 -11.51 -26.04
CA VAL A 230 11.70 -10.38 -26.91
C VAL A 230 12.65 -9.23 -26.57
N SER A 231 13.60 -8.94 -27.45
CA SER A 231 14.48 -7.78 -27.34
C SER A 231 13.79 -6.50 -27.82
N TYR A 232 14.35 -5.37 -27.45
CA TYR A 232 13.90 -4.07 -27.92
C TYR A 232 14.12 -3.99 -29.45
N PRO A 233 13.06 -3.77 -30.24
CA PRO A 233 13.17 -3.69 -31.68
C PRO A 233 13.85 -2.39 -32.12
N GLU A 234 14.85 -2.49 -32.97
CA GLU A 234 15.53 -1.34 -33.57
C GLU A 234 14.65 -0.61 -34.61
N ALA A 235 15.00 0.63 -34.95
CA ALA A 235 14.27 1.42 -35.95
C ALA A 235 14.15 0.67 -37.30
N ASP A 236 15.18 -0.09 -37.66
CA ASP A 236 15.24 -0.85 -38.91
C ASP A 236 14.28 -2.06 -38.91
N PHE A 237 14.03 -2.65 -37.72
CA PHE A 237 12.98 -3.67 -37.56
C PHE A 237 11.61 -3.06 -37.84
N TRP A 238 11.31 -1.87 -37.31
CA TRP A 238 10.04 -1.21 -37.52
C TRP A 238 9.83 -0.77 -38.97
N SER A 239 10.85 -0.21 -39.62
CA SER A 239 10.75 0.29 -41.00
C SER A 239 10.57 -0.82 -42.04
N LYS A 240 11.07 -2.03 -41.75
CA LYS A 240 11.00 -3.20 -42.63
C LYS A 240 9.91 -4.21 -42.23
N SER A 241 9.16 -3.94 -41.15
CA SER A 241 8.15 -4.86 -40.66
C SER A 241 7.00 -4.99 -41.66
N VAL A 242 6.72 -6.23 -42.07
CA VAL A 242 5.57 -6.59 -42.92
C VAL A 242 4.47 -7.31 -42.13
N VAL A 243 4.55 -7.26 -40.80
CA VAL A 243 3.57 -7.90 -39.91
C VAL A 243 2.20 -7.25 -40.15
N SER A 244 1.19 -8.08 -40.44
CA SER A 244 -0.16 -7.61 -40.70
C SER A 244 -0.74 -6.90 -39.47
N LEU A 245 -1.51 -5.85 -39.71
CA LEU A 245 -2.21 -5.12 -38.65
C LEU A 245 -3.18 -6.05 -37.91
N CYS A 246 -3.24 -5.90 -36.60
CA CYS A 246 -4.22 -6.60 -35.77
C CYS A 246 -5.64 -6.04 -35.98
N PRO A 247 -6.69 -6.83 -35.75
CA PRO A 247 -8.06 -6.33 -35.71
C PRO A 247 -8.20 -5.18 -34.71
N PHE A 248 -8.97 -4.15 -35.07
CA PHE A 248 -9.22 -2.99 -34.23
C PHE A 248 -10.71 -2.64 -34.22
N GLU A 249 -11.27 -2.45 -33.02
CA GLU A 249 -12.68 -2.08 -32.82
C GLU A 249 -12.78 -0.62 -32.35
N VAL A 250 -13.58 0.19 -33.05
CA VAL A 250 -13.86 1.59 -32.68
C VAL A 250 -15.28 1.69 -32.13
N ARG A 251 -15.43 2.22 -30.92
CA ARG A 251 -16.73 2.54 -30.31
C ARG A 251 -16.82 4.04 -30.05
N SER A 252 -17.80 4.69 -30.68
CA SER A 252 -18.13 6.10 -30.38
C SER A 252 -19.18 6.14 -29.27
N ILE A 253 -18.87 6.82 -28.17
CA ILE A 253 -19.83 7.09 -27.11
C ILE A 253 -20.57 8.37 -27.51
N VAL A 254 -21.79 8.23 -28.05
CA VAL A 254 -22.70 9.38 -28.19
C VAL A 254 -23.29 9.66 -26.80
N PRO A 255 -23.13 10.86 -26.23
CA PRO A 255 -23.74 11.20 -24.95
C PRO A 255 -25.27 11.06 -25.08
N ALA A 256 -25.91 10.40 -24.12
CA ALA A 256 -27.36 10.41 -24.02
C ALA A 256 -27.83 11.87 -23.84
N SER A 257 -28.63 12.34 -24.79
CA SER A 257 -29.28 13.67 -24.79
C SER A 257 -30.32 13.79 -23.68
#